data_AF-A0AAJ1UL57-F1
#
_entry.id   AF-A0AAJ1UL57-F1
#
_cell.length_a   1.000
_cell.length_b   1.000
_cell.length_c   1.000
_cell.angle_alpha   90.00
_cell.angle_beta   90.00
_cell.angle_gamma   90.00
#
_symmetry.space_group_name_H-M   'P 1'
#
loop_
_entity.id
_entity.type
_entity.pdbx_description
1 polymer ?
#
loop_
_entity_poly.entity_id
_entity_poly.type
_entity_poly.pdbx_seq_one_letter_code
_entity_poly.pdbx_strand_id
1 'polypeptide(L)'
;MTTIHDAIKQLEQAQPKSEEEAKRFLSNLPAEVQEQLIAGIYIGRDHIHLNEFNEGAEISRKATDHIAKNEYARILHEKSSSLPLYLGSLKKCAAAADFDLASL
;
A
#
# COMPACT_ATOMS: atom_id res chain seq x y z
N MET A 1 0.40 -4.19 -18.21
CA MET A 1 -0.59 -3.99 -17.15
C MET A 1 0.18 -3.64 -15.90
N THR A 2 -0.16 -2.55 -15.20
CA THR A 2 0.57 -2.14 -13.98
C THR A 2 0.26 -3.10 -12.84
N THR A 3 1.29 -3.62 -12.17
CA THR A 3 1.15 -4.49 -10.99
C THR A 3 1.28 -3.70 -9.68
N ILE A 4 0.95 -4.31 -8.53
CA ILE A 4 1.21 -3.69 -7.22
C ILE A 4 2.71 -3.42 -7.00
N HIS A 5 3.60 -4.30 -7.48
CA HIS A 5 5.04 -4.12 -7.38
C HIS A 5 5.49 -2.87 -8.15
N ASP A 6 4.95 -2.67 -9.35
CA ASP A 6 5.19 -1.47 -10.15
C ASP A 6 4.64 -0.23 -9.46
N ALA A 7 3.42 -0.29 -8.92
CA ALA A 7 2.77 0.83 -8.25
C ALA A 7 3.54 1.27 -6.99
N ILE A 8 4.00 0.33 -6.17
CA ILE A 8 4.83 0.62 -4.98
C ILE A 8 6.12 1.32 -5.41
N LYS A 9 6.82 0.79 -6.42
CA LYS A 9 8.06 1.39 -6.93
C LYS A 9 7.82 2.80 -7.49
N GLN A 10 6.75 3.00 -8.25
CA GLN A 10 6.39 4.30 -8.80
C GLN A 10 6.03 5.30 -7.68
N LEU A 11 5.33 4.85 -6.64
CA LEU A 11 4.98 5.69 -5.48
C LEU A 11 6.23 6.14 -4.72
N GLU A 12 7.16 5.22 -4.46
CA GLU A 12 8.45 5.51 -3.81
C GLU A 12 9.29 6.53 -4.60
N GLN A 13 9.15 6.55 -5.93
CA GLN A 13 9.80 7.52 -6.82
C GLN A 13 9.05 8.85 -6.92
N ALA A 14 7.72 8.81 -7.02
CA ALA A 14 6.89 9.99 -7.21
C ALA A 14 6.81 10.86 -5.95
N GLN A 15 6.73 10.23 -4.77
CA GLN A 15 6.64 10.89 -3.45
C GLN A 15 5.67 12.10 -3.46
N PRO A 16 4.38 11.86 -3.72
CA PRO A 16 3.40 12.95 -3.86
C PRO A 16 3.36 13.82 -2.60
N LYS A 17 3.49 15.13 -2.78
CA LYS A 17 3.58 16.13 -1.69
C LYS A 17 2.27 16.84 -1.40
N SER A 18 1.24 16.60 -2.21
CA SER A 18 -0.12 17.11 -2.03
C SER A 18 -1.15 16.02 -2.31
N GLU A 19 -2.38 16.25 -1.84
CA GLU A 19 -3.51 15.37 -2.15
C GLU A 19 -3.81 15.32 -3.66
N GLU A 20 -3.64 16.45 -4.36
CA GLU A 20 -3.82 16.55 -5.80
C GLU A 20 -2.78 15.74 -6.58
N GLU A 21 -1.52 15.74 -6.13
CA GLU A 21 -0.48 14.88 -6.70
C GLU A 21 -0.77 13.40 -6.44
N ALA A 22 -1.20 13.06 -5.22
CA ALA A 22 -1.60 11.69 -4.86
C ALA A 22 -2.80 11.22 -5.71
N LYS A 23 -3.79 12.09 -5.93
CA LYS A 23 -4.94 11.81 -6.80
C LYS A 23 -4.52 11.58 -8.24
N ARG A 24 -3.61 12.40 -8.78
CA ARG A 24 -3.06 12.21 -10.14
C ARG A 24 -2.31 10.89 -10.24
N PHE A 25 -1.46 10.58 -9.25
CA PHE A 25 -0.75 9.31 -9.17
C PHE A 25 -1.73 8.12 -9.22
N LEU A 26 -2.74 8.11 -8.34
CA LEU A 26 -3.76 7.05 -8.29
C LEU A 26 -4.54 6.92 -9.60
N SER A 27 -4.85 8.04 -10.27
CA SER A 27 -5.63 8.01 -11.52
C SER A 27 -4.93 7.29 -12.69
N ASN A 28 -3.62 7.08 -12.59
CA ASN A 28 -2.84 6.30 -13.56
C ASN A 28 -2.81 4.79 -13.25
N LEU A 29 -3.41 4.37 -12.14
CA LEU A 29 -3.41 2.97 -11.70
C LEU A 29 -4.80 2.34 -11.92
N PRO A 30 -4.85 1.04 -12.28
CA PRO A 30 -6.10 0.27 -12.24
C PRO A 30 -6.75 0.32 -10.84
N ALA A 31 -8.08 0.32 -10.78
CA ALA A 31 -8.81 0.44 -9.51
C ALA A 31 -8.43 -0.64 -8.49
N GLU A 32 -8.25 -1.88 -8.94
CA GLU A 32 -7.76 -3.00 -8.13
C GLU A 32 -6.36 -2.73 -7.53
N VAL A 33 -5.45 -2.16 -8.31
CA VAL A 33 -4.09 -1.83 -7.85
C VAL A 33 -4.13 -0.67 -6.85
N GLN A 34 -5.07 0.27 -6.99
CA GLN A 34 -5.27 1.32 -5.99
C GLN A 34 -5.69 0.72 -4.65
N GLU A 35 -6.66 -0.20 -4.64
CA GLU A 35 -7.11 -0.92 -3.45
C GLU A 35 -5.96 -1.72 -2.81
N GLN A 36 -5.22 -2.49 -3.61
CA GLN A 36 -4.06 -3.26 -3.17
C GLN A 36 -2.99 -2.36 -2.53
N LEU A 37 -2.73 -1.19 -3.12
CA LEU A 37 -1.75 -0.24 -2.60
C LEU A 37 -2.18 0.33 -1.25
N ILE A 38 -3.45 0.71 -1.10
CA ILE A 38 -3.99 1.22 0.16
C ILE A 38 -3.98 0.12 1.24
N ALA A 39 -4.44 -1.09 0.91
CA ALA A 39 -4.37 -2.25 1.81
C ALA A 39 -2.92 -2.53 2.25
N GLY A 40 -1.98 -2.56 1.30
CA GLY A 40 -0.56 -2.78 1.58
C GLY A 40 0.04 -1.73 2.53
N ILE A 41 -0.35 -0.45 2.41
CA ILE A 41 0.08 0.60 3.33
C ILE A 41 -0.39 0.32 4.77
N TYR A 42 -1.66 -0.10 4.95
CA TYR A 42 -2.21 -0.38 6.27
C TYR A 42 -1.63 -1.66 6.87
N ILE A 43 -1.55 -2.74 6.09
CA ILE A 43 -0.91 -4.00 6.50
C ILE A 43 0.53 -3.73 6.91
N GLY A 44 1.30 -3.00 6.10
CA GLY A 44 2.69 -2.67 6.40
C GLY A 44 2.84 -1.81 7.66
N ARG A 45 1.94 -0.83 7.87
CA ARG A 45 1.89 -0.03 9.11
C ARG A 45 1.68 -0.91 10.34
N ASP A 46 0.73 -1.84 10.28
CA ASP A 46 0.39 -2.69 11.43
C ASP A 46 1.49 -3.71 11.74
N HIS A 47 2.42 -3.91 10.80
CA HIS A 47 3.56 -4.82 10.93
C HIS A 47 4.91 -4.09 10.98
N ILE A 48 4.94 -2.79 11.24
CA ILE A 48 6.15 -1.95 11.21
C ILE A 48 7.30 -2.44 12.11
N HIS A 49 6.98 -3.14 13.20
CA HIS A 49 7.95 -3.67 14.17
C HIS A 49 8.13 -5.19 14.09
N LEU A 50 7.49 -5.84 13.12
CA LEU A 50 7.48 -7.29 12.97
C LEU A 50 8.35 -7.72 11.80
N ASN A 51 8.87 -8.94 11.84
CA ASN A 51 9.66 -9.51 10.74
C ASN A 51 8.87 -10.51 9.88
N GLU A 52 7.65 -10.82 10.30
CA GLU A 52 6.69 -11.70 9.64
C GLU A 52 5.28 -11.14 9.86
N PHE A 53 4.30 -11.64 9.10
CA PHE A 53 2.91 -11.31 9.36
C PHE A 53 2.44 -11.92 10.68
N ASN A 54 1.62 -11.19 11.44
CA ASN A 54 1.00 -11.74 12.65
C ASN A 54 0.12 -12.94 12.29
N GLU A 55 0.11 -13.94 13.16
CA GLU A 55 -0.82 -15.05 13.06
C GLU A 55 -2.26 -14.54 13.12
N GLY A 56 -3.07 -14.89 12.12
CA GLY A 56 -4.46 -14.43 12.00
C GLY A 56 -4.64 -13.02 11.41
N ALA A 57 -3.57 -12.35 10.97
CA ALA A 57 -3.70 -11.08 10.26
C ALA A 57 -4.44 -11.24 8.92
N GLU A 58 -5.31 -10.28 8.61
CA GLU A 58 -5.98 -10.22 7.31
C GLU A 58 -5.04 -9.62 6.26
N ILE A 59 -4.31 -10.50 5.56
CA ILE A 59 -3.39 -10.12 4.48
C ILE A 59 -4.14 -10.14 3.15
N SER A 60 -5.06 -9.18 2.96
CA SER A 60 -5.80 -9.01 1.72
C SER A 60 -6.28 -7.58 1.53
N ARG A 61 -6.77 -7.23 0.33
CA ARG A 61 -7.45 -5.97 0.05
C ARG A 61 -8.55 -5.60 1.04
N LYS A 62 -9.22 -6.62 1.59
CA LYS A 62 -10.35 -6.46 2.52
C LYS A 62 -9.98 -5.76 3.83
N ALA A 63 -8.70 -5.74 4.18
CA ALA A 63 -8.18 -4.93 5.28
C ALA A 63 -8.60 -3.45 5.18
N THR A 64 -8.98 -2.99 3.98
CA THR A 64 -9.40 -1.61 3.70
C THR A 64 -10.78 -1.48 3.04
N ASP A 65 -11.63 -2.51 3.08
CA ASP A 65 -12.99 -2.48 2.47
C ASP A 65 -13.91 -1.39 3.09
N HIS A 66 -13.61 -0.96 4.30
CA HIS A 66 -14.31 0.15 4.97
C HIS A 66 -13.87 1.53 4.49
N ILE A 67 -12.81 1.64 3.68
CA ILE A 67 -12.26 2.89 3.17
C ILE A 67 -12.84 3.17 1.79
N ALA A 68 -13.58 4.27 1.67
CA ALA A 68 -14.11 4.72 0.39
C ALA A 68 -13.00 5.21 -0.56
N LYS A 69 -13.15 4.93 -1.86
CA LYS A 69 -12.11 5.26 -2.88
C LYS A 69 -11.76 6.74 -2.97
N ASN A 70 -12.70 7.63 -2.65
CA ASN A 70 -12.45 9.07 -2.62
C ASN A 70 -11.48 9.49 -1.50
N GLU A 71 -11.25 8.64 -0.50
CA GLU A 71 -10.32 8.89 0.62
C GLU A 71 -8.86 8.49 0.28
N TYR A 72 -8.64 7.74 -0.80
CA TYR A 72 -7.32 7.15 -1.10
C TYR A 72 -6.24 8.21 -1.31
N ALA A 73 -6.56 9.29 -2.03
CA ALA A 73 -5.62 10.38 -2.29
C ALA A 73 -5.20 11.07 -0.98
N ARG A 74 -6.18 11.35 -0.11
CA ARG A 74 -5.97 11.94 1.22
C ARG A 74 -5.06 11.04 2.07
N ILE A 75 -5.34 9.74 2.12
CA ILE A 75 -4.54 8.75 2.86
C ILE A 75 -3.08 8.73 2.37
N LEU A 76 -2.86 8.71 1.06
CA LEU A 76 -1.52 8.71 0.46
C LEU A 76 -0.75 9.98 0.81
N HIS A 77 -1.40 11.14 0.76
CA HIS A 77 -0.80 12.41 1.13
C HIS A 77 -0.46 12.47 2.63
N GLU A 78 -1.42 12.16 3.50
CA GLU A 78 -1.24 12.20 4.96
C GLU A 78 -0.14 11.24 5.44
N LYS A 79 0.01 10.09 4.77
CA LYS A 79 1.01 9.07 5.12
C LYS A 79 2.33 9.22 4.37
N SER A 80 2.47 10.22 3.49
CA SER A 80 3.58 10.36 2.55
C SER A 80 4.97 10.19 3.18
N SER A 81 5.20 10.80 4.34
CA SER A 81 6.47 10.70 5.09
C SER A 81 6.78 9.31 5.66
N SER A 82 5.73 8.50 5.90
CA SER A 82 5.83 7.17 6.48
C SER A 82 5.71 6.04 5.45
N LEU A 83 5.40 6.37 4.18
CA LEU A 83 5.28 5.39 3.10
C LEU A 83 6.51 4.48 2.96
N PRO A 84 7.76 4.97 2.96
CA PRO A 84 8.92 4.10 2.84
C PRO A 84 9.00 3.06 3.97
N LEU A 85 8.59 3.45 5.17
CA LEU A 85 8.61 2.60 6.35
C LEU A 85 7.49 1.55 6.29
N TYR A 86 6.26 1.94 5.94
CA TYR A 86 5.12 1.02 5.83
C TYR A 86 5.30 0.03 4.68
N LEU A 87 5.65 0.51 3.49
CA LEU A 87 5.87 -0.34 2.32
C LEU A 87 7.12 -1.21 2.48
N GLY A 88 8.16 -0.70 3.16
CA GLY A 88 9.33 -1.49 3.54
C GLY A 88 8.96 -2.64 4.48
N SER A 89 8.11 -2.39 5.48
CA SER A 89 7.68 -3.46 6.38
C SER A 89 6.78 -4.49 5.70
N LEU A 90 5.86 -4.04 4.82
CA LEU A 90 5.05 -4.93 3.99
C LEU A 90 5.93 -5.89 3.17
N LYS A 91 6.91 -5.34 2.43
CA LYS A 91 7.85 -6.12 1.62
C LYS A 91 8.64 -7.12 2.47
N LYS A 92 9.11 -6.69 3.64
CA LYS A 92 9.87 -7.54 4.58
C LYS A 92 9.03 -8.71 5.07
N CYS A 93 7.81 -8.46 5.53
CA CYS A 93 6.93 -9.51 6.06
C CYS A 93 6.45 -10.45 4.95
N ALA A 94 6.15 -9.93 3.76
CA ALA A 94 5.79 -10.74 2.60
C ALA A 94 6.92 -11.70 2.19
N ALA A 95 8.16 -11.21 2.18
CA ALA A 95 9.32 -12.04 1.89
C ALA A 95 9.55 -13.15 2.94
N ALA A 96 9.33 -12.86 4.22
CA ALA A 96 9.45 -13.85 5.29
C ALA A 96 8.37 -14.96 5.20
N ALA A 97 7.19 -14.61 4.69
CA ALA A 97 6.05 -15.52 4.57
C ALA A 97 5.94 -16.22 3.19
N ASP A 98 6.88 -15.98 2.26
CA ASP A 98 6.77 -16.39 0.84
C ASP A 98 5.45 -15.96 0.19
N PHE A 99 4.96 -14.78 0.58
CA PHE A 99 3.67 -14.23 0.15
C PHE A 99 3.83 -13.32 -1.07
N ASP A 100 3.11 -13.63 -2.15
CA ASP A 100 3.07 -12.78 -3.34
C ASP A 100 2.11 -11.61 -3.14
N LEU A 101 2.64 -10.38 -3.14
CA LEU A 101 1.83 -9.16 -3.01
C LEU A 101 0.79 -9.01 -4.12
N ALA A 102 0.99 -9.62 -5.29
CA ALA A 102 0.00 -9.60 -6.37
C ALA A 102 -1.30 -10.34 -5.98
N SER A 103 -1.26 -11.18 -4.94
CA SER A 103 -2.43 -11.91 -4.41
C SER A 103 -3.29 -11.11 -3.43
N LEU A 104 -2.91 -9.86 -3.09
CA LEU A 104 -3.72 -8.96 -2.25
C LEU A 104 -5.12 -8.71 -2.82
#